data_AF-A0A4S8LIW0-F1
#
_entry.id   AF-A0A4S8LIW0-F1
#
_cell.length_a   1.000
_cell.length_b   1.000
_cell.length_c   1.000
_cell.angle_alpha   90.00
_cell.angle_beta   90.00
_cell.angle_gamma   90.00
#
_symmetry.space_group_name_H-M   'P 1'
#
loop_
_entity.id
_entity.type
_entity.pdbx_description
1 polymer ?
#
loop_
_entity_poly.entity_id
_entity_poly.type
_entity_poly.pdbx_seq_one_letter_code
_entity_poly.pdbx_strand_id
1 'polypeptide(L)'
;EIDDIKTEFHPHSGKPVVVETFEAFSFNSLLDPAQVPADFEPWKPFRTRFDYEVSEFALRANLNKEMTGDLIDLLHKAANHSDQFTIQSSTEMQKLWDLASVKYPAFEKKKISVSHQGLEGDFDVSFRPLWDWVVDIATNPRLCSELEWDARKYSKFDGQQWKYFIDEPWTAKAWWHIQSELPADGKPFLIILYADKSKLSSFGTQKGYPVIARCANLPSHIRNGVGIGGGRVVGWLPIVRDFEFFMRYLIC
;
A
#
# COMPACT_ATOMS: atom_id res chain seq x y z
N GLU A 1 -30.65 -55.33 10.86
CA GLU A 1 -30.41 -56.26 9.75
C GLU A 1 -29.09 -55.90 9.07
N ILE A 2 -28.69 -56.65 8.02
CA ILE A 2 -27.56 -56.25 7.18
C ILE A 2 -27.90 -54.84 6.63
N ASP A 3 -26.96 -53.91 6.79
CA ASP A 3 -27.00 -52.49 6.41
C ASP A 3 -27.65 -51.48 7.39
N ASP A 4 -28.15 -51.87 8.56
CA ASP A 4 -28.65 -50.89 9.54
C ASP A 4 -27.54 -50.00 10.11
N ILE A 5 -27.82 -48.71 10.26
CA ILE A 5 -26.89 -47.73 10.81
C ILE A 5 -27.22 -47.48 12.29
N LYS A 6 -26.22 -47.75 13.13
CA LYS A 6 -26.26 -47.51 14.58
C LYS A 6 -25.53 -46.22 14.92
N THR A 7 -26.25 -45.26 15.49
CA THR A 7 -25.67 -44.00 16.00
C THR A 7 -25.63 -44.04 17.52
N GLU A 8 -24.40 -44.06 18.08
CA GLU A 8 -24.17 -43.94 19.52
C GLU A 8 -23.75 -42.51 19.87
N PHE A 9 -24.48 -41.88 20.79
CA PHE A 9 -24.20 -40.52 21.25
C PHE A 9 -23.32 -40.53 22.50
N HIS A 10 -22.57 -39.45 22.70
CA HIS A 10 -21.65 -39.31 23.84
C HIS A 10 -22.39 -39.46 25.20
N PRO A 11 -21.81 -40.11 26.23
CA PRO A 11 -22.50 -40.44 27.49
C PRO A 11 -23.07 -39.23 28.25
N HIS A 12 -22.42 -38.07 28.15
CA HIS A 12 -22.89 -36.83 28.78
C HIS A 12 -24.08 -36.19 28.07
N SER A 13 -24.46 -36.65 26.87
CA SER A 13 -25.57 -36.08 26.11
C SER A 13 -26.93 -36.55 26.60
N GLY A 14 -26.99 -37.64 27.37
CA GLY A 14 -28.23 -38.27 27.83
C GLY A 14 -29.12 -38.84 26.71
N LYS A 15 -28.63 -38.86 25.46
CA LYS A 15 -29.40 -39.34 24.31
C LYS A 15 -29.27 -40.86 24.19
N PRO A 16 -30.38 -41.58 23.93
CA PRO A 16 -30.33 -43.01 23.70
C PRO A 16 -29.64 -43.31 22.36
N VAL A 17 -29.08 -44.51 22.27
CA VAL A 17 -28.58 -45.06 21.01
C VAL A 17 -29.74 -45.20 20.04
N VAL A 18 -29.56 -44.74 18.80
CA VAL A 18 -30.56 -44.83 17.73
C VAL A 18 -30.06 -45.83 16.69
N VAL A 19 -30.92 -46.75 16.28
CA VAL A 19 -30.67 -47.70 15.20
C VAL A 19 -31.73 -47.47 14.14
N GLU A 20 -31.28 -47.10 12.94
CA GLU A 20 -32.14 -46.81 11.79
C GLU A 20 -31.70 -47.68 10.61
N THR A 21 -32.64 -48.01 9.73
CA THR A 21 -32.32 -48.73 8.49
C THR A 21 -31.51 -47.81 7.57
N PHE A 22 -30.64 -48.37 6.72
CA PHE A 22 -29.83 -47.60 5.77
C PHE A 22 -30.67 -46.61 4.95
N GLU A 23 -31.85 -47.05 4.51
CA GLU A 23 -32.78 -46.26 3.68
C GLU A 23 -33.40 -45.09 4.44
N ALA A 24 -33.57 -45.22 5.76
CA ALA A 24 -34.06 -44.14 6.62
C ALA A 24 -32.94 -43.19 7.05
N PHE A 25 -31.68 -43.64 7.00
CA PHE A 25 -30.52 -42.86 7.42
C PHE A 25 -30.12 -41.83 6.36
N SER A 26 -30.62 -40.60 6.51
CA SER A 26 -30.21 -39.46 5.70
C SER A 26 -29.15 -38.61 6.42
N PHE A 27 -28.08 -38.24 5.71
CA PHE A 27 -27.19 -37.13 6.11
C PHE A 27 -27.90 -35.79 5.92
N ASN A 28 -28.98 -35.55 6.66
CA ASN A 28 -29.64 -34.25 6.70
C ASN A 28 -28.82 -33.30 7.59
N SER A 29 -27.68 -32.85 7.05
CA SER A 29 -26.94 -31.71 7.57
C SER A 29 -27.68 -30.42 7.19
N LEU A 30 -28.53 -29.97 8.11
CA LEU A 30 -28.79 -28.57 8.46
C LEU A 30 -28.85 -27.52 7.33
N LEU A 31 -29.62 -27.75 6.26
CA LEU A 31 -30.15 -26.66 5.45
C LEU A 31 -31.63 -26.93 5.15
N ASP A 32 -32.48 -25.99 5.54
CA ASP A 32 -33.90 -25.99 5.25
C ASP A 32 -34.11 -26.04 3.72
N PRO A 33 -34.77 -27.08 3.16
CA PRO A 33 -35.03 -27.19 1.72
C PRO A 33 -35.82 -26.00 1.16
N ALA A 34 -36.51 -25.23 2.02
CA ALA A 34 -37.30 -24.07 1.63
C ALA A 34 -36.48 -22.85 1.15
N GLN A 35 -35.14 -22.87 1.27
CA GLN A 35 -34.28 -21.75 0.86
C GLN A 35 -33.37 -22.00 -0.33
N VAL A 36 -33.44 -23.15 -0.99
CA VAL A 36 -32.70 -23.37 -2.25
C VAL A 36 -33.66 -23.11 -3.41
N PRO A 37 -33.55 -21.98 -4.14
CA PRO A 37 -34.36 -21.77 -5.34
C PRO A 37 -34.11 -22.92 -6.31
N ALA A 38 -35.18 -23.43 -6.94
CA ALA A 38 -35.12 -24.52 -7.91
C ALA A 38 -34.21 -24.21 -9.13
N ASP A 39 -33.82 -22.95 -9.28
CA ASP A 39 -32.90 -22.44 -10.30
C ASP A 39 -31.57 -22.07 -9.63
N PHE A 40 -30.77 -23.09 -9.29
CA PHE A 40 -29.44 -22.91 -8.70
C PHE A 40 -28.44 -22.55 -9.80
N GLU A 41 -28.61 -21.39 -10.42
CA GLU A 41 -27.53 -20.80 -11.20
C GLU A 41 -26.36 -20.51 -10.23
N PRO A 42 -25.13 -20.99 -10.51
CA PRO A 42 -23.99 -20.85 -9.60
C PRO A 42 -23.67 -19.39 -9.20
N TRP A 43 -24.17 -18.41 -9.97
CA TRP A 43 -23.99 -16.99 -9.74
C TRP A 43 -25.11 -16.31 -8.95
N LYS A 44 -26.16 -16.99 -8.48
CA LYS A 44 -27.09 -16.37 -7.51
C LYS A 44 -26.38 -16.25 -6.15
N PRO A 45 -26.56 -15.14 -5.39
CA PRO A 45 -27.61 -14.11 -5.50
C PRO A 45 -27.31 -12.93 -6.44
N PHE A 46 -26.23 -12.97 -7.23
CA PHE A 46 -25.89 -11.87 -8.14
C PHE A 46 -26.96 -11.73 -9.25
N ARG A 47 -27.25 -10.49 -9.65
CA ARG A 47 -28.31 -10.20 -10.64
C ARG A 47 -27.94 -10.73 -12.02
N THR A 48 -26.66 -10.66 -12.37
CA THR A 48 -26.12 -11.20 -13.61
C THR A 48 -24.89 -12.08 -13.34
N ARG A 49 -24.57 -12.99 -14.27
CA ARG A 49 -23.32 -13.74 -14.24
C ARG A 49 -22.09 -12.83 -14.30
N PHE A 50 -22.17 -11.71 -15.02
CA PHE A 50 -21.07 -10.74 -15.10
C PHE A 50 -20.79 -10.10 -13.74
N ASP A 51 -21.82 -9.74 -12.97
CA ASP A 51 -21.65 -9.22 -11.59
C ASP A 51 -20.92 -10.23 -10.70
N TYR A 52 -21.22 -11.53 -10.85
CA TYR A 52 -20.52 -12.60 -10.15
C TYR A 52 -19.06 -12.71 -10.58
N GLU A 53 -18.76 -12.74 -11.88
CA GLU A 53 -17.39 -12.86 -12.40
C GLU A 53 -16.51 -11.68 -11.98
N VAL A 54 -17.05 -10.45 -12.00
CA VAL A 54 -16.36 -9.25 -11.51
C VAL A 54 -16.12 -9.32 -10.01
N SER A 55 -17.11 -9.80 -9.23
CA SER A 55 -16.99 -9.95 -7.78
C SER A 55 -16.00 -11.04 -7.40
N GLU A 56 -16.00 -12.17 -8.10
CA GLU A 56 -15.03 -13.26 -7.95
C GLU A 56 -13.61 -12.75 -8.27
N PHE A 57 -13.45 -11.98 -9.35
CA PHE A 57 -12.17 -11.36 -9.69
C PHE A 57 -11.68 -10.44 -8.57
N ALA A 58 -12.53 -9.55 -8.05
CA ALA A 58 -12.17 -8.65 -6.97
C ALA A 58 -11.71 -9.40 -5.70
N LEU A 59 -12.40 -10.50 -5.36
CA LEU A 59 -12.00 -11.37 -4.25
C LEU A 59 -10.68 -12.09 -4.51
N ARG A 60 -10.50 -12.68 -5.70
CA ARG A 60 -9.27 -13.40 -6.07
C ARG A 60 -8.06 -12.48 -6.16
N ALA A 61 -8.26 -11.24 -6.58
CA ALA A 61 -7.23 -10.20 -6.60
C ALA A 61 -7.04 -9.53 -5.23
N ASN A 62 -7.83 -9.90 -4.22
CA ASN A 62 -7.81 -9.33 -2.86
C ASN A 62 -7.90 -7.79 -2.87
N LEU A 63 -8.77 -7.25 -3.73
CA LEU A 63 -8.99 -5.82 -3.84
C LEU A 63 -9.60 -5.29 -2.54
N ASN A 64 -9.13 -4.13 -2.09
CA ASN A 64 -9.74 -3.46 -0.95
C ASN A 64 -11.02 -2.73 -1.38
N LYS A 65 -11.75 -2.15 -0.42
CA LYS A 65 -13.02 -1.44 -0.68
C LYS A 65 -12.87 -0.28 -1.69
N GLU A 66 -11.77 0.47 -1.61
CA GLU A 66 -11.49 1.60 -2.49
C GLU A 66 -11.26 1.11 -3.92
N MET A 67 -10.34 0.16 -4.11
CA MET A 67 -10.05 -0.46 -5.41
C MET A 67 -11.25 -1.18 -6.03
N THR A 68 -12.11 -1.77 -5.19
CA THR A 68 -13.35 -2.41 -5.65
C THR A 68 -14.34 -1.36 -6.17
N GLY A 69 -14.45 -0.21 -5.50
CA GLY A 69 -15.22 0.94 -5.98
C GLY A 69 -14.70 1.45 -7.32
N ASP A 70 -13.38 1.68 -7.43
CA ASP A 70 -12.74 2.14 -8.66
C ASP A 70 -12.98 1.18 -9.84
N LEU A 71 -12.93 -0.15 -9.60
CA LEU A 71 -13.22 -1.15 -10.62
C LEU A 71 -14.68 -1.05 -11.11
N ILE A 72 -15.63 -0.92 -10.20
CA ILE A 72 -17.06 -0.78 -10.54
C ILE A 72 -17.28 0.50 -11.37
N ASP A 73 -16.67 1.61 -10.97
CA ASP A 73 -16.78 2.89 -11.68
C ASP A 73 -16.18 2.82 -13.09
N LEU A 74 -15.04 2.15 -13.27
CA LEU A 74 -14.43 1.92 -14.59
C LEU A 74 -15.34 1.07 -15.49
N LEU A 75 -15.97 0.03 -14.96
CA LEU A 75 -16.89 -0.84 -15.71
C LEU A 75 -18.15 -0.08 -16.13
N HIS A 76 -18.75 0.71 -15.22
CA HIS A 76 -19.87 1.58 -15.58
C HIS A 76 -19.49 2.65 -16.60
N LYS A 77 -18.28 3.22 -16.50
CA LYS A 77 -17.76 4.18 -17.48
C LYS A 77 -17.64 3.55 -18.86
N ALA A 78 -17.07 2.35 -18.95
CA ALA A 78 -16.94 1.62 -20.21
C ALA A 78 -18.30 1.25 -20.81
N ALA A 79 -19.28 0.90 -19.97
CA ALA A 79 -20.64 0.58 -20.40
C ALA A 79 -21.43 1.79 -20.95
N ASN A 80 -21.17 3.00 -20.42
CA ASN A 80 -21.90 4.21 -20.76
C ASN A 80 -21.42 4.91 -22.06
N HIS A 81 -20.55 4.27 -22.87
CA HIS A 81 -20.04 4.76 -24.17
C HIS A 81 -19.38 6.15 -24.18
N SER A 82 -19.00 6.69 -23.02
CA SER A 82 -18.34 8.00 -22.94
C SER A 82 -16.87 7.94 -23.38
N ASP A 83 -16.19 6.81 -23.12
CA ASP A 83 -14.85 6.49 -23.58
C ASP A 83 -14.72 4.95 -23.74
N GLN A 84 -14.33 4.46 -24.92
CA GLN A 84 -14.10 3.01 -25.11
C GLN A 84 -12.74 2.60 -24.54
N PHE A 85 -12.72 1.50 -23.78
CA PHE A 85 -11.47 0.86 -23.39
C PHE A 85 -10.89 0.10 -24.60
N THR A 86 -9.74 0.56 -25.11
CA THR A 86 -9.15 0.08 -26.37
C THR A 86 -8.03 -0.94 -26.21
N ILE A 87 -7.47 -1.07 -25.01
CA ILE A 87 -6.35 -2.00 -24.74
C ILE A 87 -6.88 -3.44 -24.81
N GLN A 88 -6.30 -4.25 -25.70
CA GLN A 88 -6.83 -5.58 -26.02
C GLN A 88 -6.13 -6.71 -25.27
N SER A 89 -4.94 -6.45 -24.70
CA SER A 89 -4.15 -7.49 -24.04
C SER A 89 -3.28 -6.94 -22.90
N SER A 90 -2.90 -7.83 -21.98
CA SER A 90 -1.91 -7.52 -20.94
C SER A 90 -0.55 -7.17 -21.54
N THR A 91 -0.18 -7.76 -22.67
CA THR A 91 1.07 -7.44 -23.39
C THR A 91 1.07 -6.03 -23.95
N GLU A 92 -0.05 -5.58 -24.54
CA GLU A 92 -0.21 -4.19 -24.99
C GLU A 92 -0.20 -3.23 -23.81
N MET A 93 -0.91 -3.56 -22.73
CA MET A 93 -0.91 -2.78 -21.49
C MET A 93 0.51 -2.58 -20.94
N GLN A 94 1.31 -3.65 -20.89
CA GLN A 94 2.70 -3.58 -20.43
C GLN A 94 3.54 -2.68 -21.34
N LYS A 95 3.42 -2.80 -22.67
CA LYS A 95 4.14 -1.93 -23.61
C LYS A 95 3.77 -0.45 -23.41
N LEU A 96 2.49 -0.15 -23.19
CA LEU A 96 2.03 1.21 -22.93
C LEU A 96 2.56 1.73 -21.59
N TRP A 97 2.63 0.90 -20.56
CA TRP A 97 3.28 1.25 -19.30
C TRP A 97 4.78 1.48 -19.45
N ASP A 98 5.48 0.67 -20.25
CA ASP A 98 6.91 0.86 -20.51
C ASP A 98 7.17 2.19 -21.22
N LEU A 99 6.34 2.54 -22.22
CA LEU A 99 6.40 3.85 -22.88
C LEU A 99 6.08 5.01 -21.93
N ALA A 100 5.06 4.83 -21.06
CA ALA A 100 4.70 5.84 -20.06
C ALA A 100 5.76 5.97 -18.95
N SER A 101 6.52 4.90 -18.67
CA SER A 101 7.54 4.86 -17.62
C SER A 101 8.69 5.84 -17.89
N VAL A 102 8.93 6.22 -19.15
CA VAL A 102 9.89 7.25 -19.56
C VAL A 102 9.62 8.60 -18.88
N LYS A 103 8.36 8.86 -18.48
CA LYS A 103 7.98 10.08 -17.73
C LYS A 103 8.39 10.04 -16.26
N TYR A 104 8.91 8.92 -15.77
CA TYR A 104 9.33 8.75 -14.39
C TYR A 104 10.82 8.36 -14.31
N PRO A 105 11.57 8.86 -13.32
CA PRO A 105 12.96 8.45 -13.14
C PRO A 105 13.05 6.94 -12.92
N ALA A 106 13.91 6.27 -13.69
CA ALA A 106 14.14 4.84 -13.58
C ALA A 106 14.85 4.50 -12.26
N PHE A 107 14.66 3.27 -11.76
CA PHE A 107 15.48 2.78 -10.67
C PHE A 107 16.86 2.37 -11.21
N GLU A 108 17.89 2.86 -10.54
CA GLU A 108 19.27 2.45 -10.71
C GLU A 108 19.63 1.39 -9.66
N LYS A 109 20.57 0.51 -10.01
CA LYS A 109 21.16 -0.46 -9.08
C LYS A 109 22.61 -0.10 -8.85
N LYS A 110 23.00 0.01 -7.58
CA LYS A 110 24.39 0.21 -7.18
C LYS A 110 24.75 -0.76 -6.08
N LYS A 111 25.93 -1.35 -6.19
CA LYS A 111 26.52 -2.13 -5.12
C LYS A 111 27.15 -1.19 -4.10
N ILE A 112 26.77 -1.36 -2.84
CA ILE A 112 27.31 -0.59 -1.72
C ILE A 112 27.97 -1.60 -0.78
N SER A 113 29.27 -1.41 -0.53
CA SER A 113 30.01 -2.18 0.47
C SER A 113 29.89 -1.45 1.80
N VAL A 114 29.32 -2.13 2.80
CA VAL A 114 29.16 -1.59 4.15
C VAL A 114 29.98 -2.43 5.11
N SER A 115 30.86 -1.78 5.88
CA SER A 115 31.52 -2.38 7.03
C SER A 115 30.69 -2.07 8.27
N HIS A 116 30.13 -3.09 8.91
CA HIS A 116 29.42 -2.95 10.18
C HIS A 116 29.94 -3.98 11.17
N GLN A 117 30.44 -3.51 12.31
CA GLN A 117 31.03 -4.37 13.37
C GLN A 117 32.12 -5.33 12.85
N GLY A 118 32.90 -4.92 11.84
CA GLY A 118 34.00 -5.73 11.28
C GLY A 118 33.58 -6.76 10.22
N LEU A 119 32.29 -6.85 9.89
CA LEU A 119 31.79 -7.62 8.76
C LEU A 119 31.65 -6.70 7.55
N GLU A 120 32.32 -7.05 6.46
CA GLU A 120 32.11 -6.42 5.16
C GLU A 120 30.98 -7.15 4.42
N GLY A 121 29.97 -6.40 4.02
CA GLY A 121 28.86 -6.90 3.22
C GLY A 121 28.67 -6.05 1.98
N ASP A 122 28.61 -6.71 0.83
CA ASP A 122 28.20 -6.09 -0.43
C ASP A 122 26.69 -6.18 -0.58
N PHE A 123 26.04 -5.04 -0.76
CA PHE A 123 24.59 -4.96 -0.92
C PHE A 123 24.22 -4.30 -2.24
N ASP A 124 23.41 -4.99 -3.04
CA ASP A 124 22.79 -4.38 -4.21
C ASP A 124 21.62 -3.51 -3.76
N VAL A 125 21.76 -2.20 -3.91
CA VAL A 125 20.73 -1.21 -3.56
C VAL A 125 20.07 -0.70 -4.83
N SER A 126 18.75 -0.81 -4.90
CA SER A 126 17.94 -0.22 -5.97
C SER A 126 17.40 1.14 -5.49
N PHE A 127 17.71 2.22 -6.18
CA PHE A 127 17.29 3.58 -5.81
C PHE A 127 17.02 4.45 -7.03
N ARG A 128 16.33 5.57 -6.84
CA ARG A 128 16.18 6.64 -7.82
C ARG A 128 17.05 7.82 -7.39
N PRO A 129 17.84 8.42 -8.27
CA PRO A 129 18.50 9.69 -7.98
C PRO A 129 17.48 10.70 -7.47
N LEU A 130 17.73 11.26 -6.29
CA LEU A 130 16.79 12.20 -5.68
C LEU A 130 16.69 13.49 -6.50
N TRP A 131 17.75 13.87 -7.20
CA TRP A 131 17.77 15.11 -7.97
C TRP A 131 16.66 15.18 -9.02
N ASP A 132 16.45 14.11 -9.80
CA ASP A 132 15.38 14.08 -10.79
C ASP A 132 14.01 14.20 -10.16
N TRP A 133 13.82 13.59 -8.98
CA TRP A 133 12.58 13.75 -8.20
C TRP A 133 12.43 15.16 -7.63
N VAL A 134 13.51 15.80 -7.16
CA VAL A 134 13.49 17.20 -6.72
C VAL A 134 13.09 18.12 -7.88
N VAL A 135 13.67 17.93 -9.06
CA VAL A 135 13.33 18.69 -10.27
C VAL A 135 11.88 18.46 -10.66
N ASP A 136 11.39 17.22 -10.66
CA ASP A 136 9.97 16.88 -10.93
C ASP A 136 9.04 17.65 -9.98
N ILE A 137 9.30 17.65 -8.67
CA ILE A 137 8.48 18.39 -7.69
C ILE A 137 8.57 19.91 -7.90
N ALA A 138 9.79 20.45 -8.04
CA ALA A 138 10.03 21.88 -8.12
C ALA A 138 9.51 22.51 -9.42
N THR A 139 9.48 21.75 -10.51
CA THR A 139 9.03 22.24 -11.83
C THR A 139 7.59 21.87 -12.16
N ASN A 140 6.93 21.03 -11.36
CA ASN A 140 5.55 20.64 -11.60
C ASN A 140 4.61 21.85 -11.43
N PRO A 141 3.87 22.26 -12.47
CA PRO A 141 3.03 23.45 -12.41
C PRO A 141 1.93 23.40 -11.33
N ARG A 142 1.52 22.19 -10.92
CA ARG A 142 0.48 21.99 -9.88
C ARG A 142 1.05 22.01 -8.46
N LEU A 143 2.36 21.84 -8.30
CA LEU A 143 3.02 21.81 -6.99
C LEU A 143 3.83 23.07 -6.73
N CYS A 144 4.38 23.69 -7.78
CA CYS A 144 5.24 24.86 -7.65
C CYS A 144 4.57 26.03 -6.92
N SER A 145 3.25 26.21 -7.07
CA SER A 145 2.49 27.24 -6.35
C SER A 145 2.31 26.95 -4.86
N GLU A 146 2.46 25.69 -4.45
CA GLU A 146 2.26 25.23 -3.09
C GLU A 146 3.59 25.12 -2.30
N LEU A 147 4.73 25.26 -2.97
CA LEU A 147 6.04 25.14 -2.34
C LEU A 147 6.35 26.36 -1.49
N GLU A 148 6.64 26.12 -0.22
CA GLU A 148 7.23 27.12 0.67
C GLU A 148 8.75 27.06 0.57
N TRP A 149 9.35 28.18 0.15
CA TRP A 149 10.80 28.29 -0.02
C TRP A 149 11.49 28.95 1.16
N ASP A 150 10.75 29.74 1.93
CA ASP A 150 11.29 30.60 2.96
C ASP A 150 10.98 30.10 4.37
N ALA A 151 11.99 30.15 5.23
CA ALA A 151 11.84 29.92 6.65
C ALA A 151 10.93 30.99 7.25
N ARG A 152 10.02 30.58 8.13
CA ARG A 152 9.14 31.46 8.90
C ARG A 152 9.32 31.19 10.38
N LYS A 153 8.94 32.15 11.21
CA LYS A 153 8.84 31.94 12.67
C LYS A 153 7.47 32.39 13.10
N TYR A 154 6.72 31.46 13.67
CA TYR A 154 5.42 31.77 14.24
C TYR A 154 5.54 31.86 15.75
N SER A 155 4.87 32.88 16.29
CA SER A 155 4.76 33.11 17.72
C SER A 155 3.31 33.40 18.04
N LYS A 156 2.81 32.85 19.14
CA LYS A 156 1.48 33.13 19.68
C LYS A 156 1.60 33.86 21.00
N PHE A 157 0.90 34.98 21.14
CA PHE A 157 0.84 35.71 22.41
C PHE A 157 -0.10 34.97 23.38
N ASP A 158 0.38 34.69 24.61
CA ASP A 158 -0.39 33.97 25.64
C ASP A 158 -1.03 34.89 26.69
N GLY A 159 -1.02 36.21 26.46
CA GLY A 159 -1.45 37.22 27.42
C GLY A 159 -0.30 37.84 28.22
N GLN A 160 0.89 37.22 28.22
CA GLN A 160 2.08 37.75 28.88
C GLN A 160 3.28 37.84 27.93
N GLN A 161 3.51 36.81 27.11
CA GLN A 161 4.68 36.72 26.24
C GLN A 161 4.34 36.06 24.90
N TRP A 162 5.19 36.34 23.91
CA TRP A 162 5.15 35.66 22.61
C TRP A 162 5.84 34.31 22.71
N LYS A 163 5.11 33.22 22.51
CA LYS A 163 5.63 31.86 22.51
C LYS A 163 5.77 31.34 21.09
N TYR A 164 6.99 31.00 20.73
CA TYR A 164 7.31 30.34 19.47
C TYR A 164 6.71 28.93 19.39
N PHE A 165 6.19 28.55 18.24
CA PHE A 165 5.69 27.20 17.97
C PHE A 165 6.05 26.74 16.55
N ILE A 166 6.00 25.42 16.35
CA ILE A 166 6.26 24.77 15.06
C ILE A 166 4.95 24.18 14.57
N ASP A 167 4.61 24.49 13.32
CA ASP A 167 3.42 24.01 12.62
C ASP A 167 3.87 23.17 11.42
N GLU A 168 4.66 23.77 10.53
CA GLU A 168 5.27 23.10 9.38
C GLU A 168 6.80 23.11 9.47
N PRO A 169 7.51 22.25 8.73
CA PRO A 169 8.97 22.21 8.71
C PRO A 169 9.64 23.57 8.50
N TRP A 170 9.12 24.42 7.59
CA TRP A 170 9.67 25.76 7.33
C TRP A 170 9.48 26.74 8.49
N THR A 171 8.63 26.41 9.46
CA THR A 171 8.48 27.21 10.69
C THR A 171 9.53 26.85 11.75
N ALA A 172 10.29 25.77 11.55
CA ALA A 172 11.27 25.27 12.50
C ALA A 172 12.55 26.11 12.53
N LYS A 173 13.14 26.27 13.71
CA LYS A 173 14.44 26.94 13.90
C LYS A 173 15.53 26.37 13.00
N ALA A 174 15.58 25.04 12.81
CA ALA A 174 16.59 24.39 11.97
C ALA A 174 16.55 24.92 10.52
N TRP A 175 15.36 25.09 9.94
CA TRP A 175 15.20 25.63 8.58
C TRP A 175 15.70 27.07 8.49
N TRP A 176 15.40 27.89 9.52
CA TRP A 176 15.92 29.25 9.62
C TRP A 176 17.46 29.29 9.65
N HIS A 177 18.08 28.40 10.41
CA HIS A 177 19.54 28.30 10.48
C HIS A 177 20.13 27.90 9.13
N ILE A 178 19.57 26.87 8.48
CA ILE A 178 20.00 26.43 7.14
C ILE A 178 19.91 27.58 6.15
N GLN A 179 18.78 28.30 6.10
CA GLN A 179 18.61 29.40 5.15
C GLN A 179 19.58 30.56 5.43
N SER A 180 19.93 30.81 6.69
CA SER A 180 20.93 31.82 7.07
C SER A 180 22.34 31.49 6.59
N GLU A 181 22.64 30.21 6.35
CA GLU A 181 23.95 29.72 5.87
C GLU A 181 24.04 29.67 4.35
N LEU A 182 22.91 29.86 3.64
CA LEU A 182 22.88 29.89 2.18
C LEU A 182 23.25 31.27 1.63
N PRO A 183 23.67 31.36 0.35
CA PRO A 183 23.77 32.62 -0.37
C PRO A 183 22.46 33.42 -0.33
N ALA A 184 22.52 34.73 -0.59
CA ALA A 184 21.35 35.61 -0.50
C ALA A 184 20.18 35.20 -1.41
N ASP A 185 20.49 34.57 -2.55
CA ASP A 185 19.53 34.00 -3.52
C ASP A 185 19.26 32.50 -3.31
N GLY A 186 19.96 31.87 -2.37
CA GLY A 186 19.80 30.46 -2.02
C GLY A 186 18.52 30.19 -1.25
N LYS A 187 17.76 29.19 -1.70
CA LYS A 187 16.57 28.68 -1.00
C LYS A 187 16.76 27.23 -0.59
N PRO A 188 16.41 26.85 0.65
CA PRO A 188 16.47 25.46 1.09
C PRO A 188 15.38 24.62 0.43
N PHE A 189 15.77 23.47 -0.12
CA PHE A 189 14.85 22.40 -0.53
C PHE A 189 15.10 21.19 0.38
N LEU A 190 14.16 20.90 1.28
CA LEU A 190 14.36 19.87 2.30
C LEU A 190 13.59 18.59 1.96
N ILE A 191 14.30 17.46 2.09
CA ILE A 191 13.79 16.12 1.80
C ILE A 191 13.68 15.35 3.10
N ILE A 192 12.50 14.80 3.37
CA ILE A 192 12.29 13.84 4.46
C ILE A 192 12.43 12.44 3.87
N LEU A 193 13.40 11.67 4.35
CA LEU A 193 13.63 10.29 3.96
C LEU A 193 13.36 9.36 5.14
N TYR A 194 12.59 8.29 4.90
CA TYR A 194 12.43 7.22 5.88
C TYR A 194 12.25 5.87 5.19
N ALA A 195 12.67 4.79 5.85
CA ALA A 195 12.40 3.43 5.42
C ALA A 195 11.17 2.88 6.16
N ASP A 196 10.19 2.35 5.43
CA ASP A 196 9.00 1.76 6.02
C ASP A 196 9.21 0.27 6.28
N LYS A 197 9.56 -0.08 7.52
CA LYS A 197 9.79 -1.47 7.93
C LYS A 197 8.51 -2.32 7.88
N SER A 198 7.33 -1.70 8.01
CA SER A 198 6.05 -2.41 8.06
C SER A 198 5.60 -2.90 6.67
N LYS A 199 6.10 -2.26 5.61
CA LYS A 199 5.80 -2.62 4.23
C LYS A 199 6.95 -3.44 3.66
N LEU A 200 6.83 -4.75 3.78
CA LEU A 200 7.72 -5.68 3.10
C LEU A 200 7.29 -5.79 1.64
N SER A 201 8.13 -5.37 0.70
CA SER A 201 7.90 -5.63 -0.73
C SER A 201 8.88 -6.67 -1.24
N SER A 202 8.39 -7.57 -2.08
CA SER A 202 9.21 -8.42 -2.94
C SER A 202 9.35 -7.74 -4.30
N PHE A 203 10.54 -7.22 -4.62
CA PHE A 203 10.86 -6.78 -5.97
C PHE A 203 11.70 -7.88 -6.63
N GLY A 204 11.05 -8.74 -7.42
CA GLY A 204 11.67 -9.98 -7.90
C GLY A 204 11.99 -10.95 -6.74
N THR A 205 13.23 -11.42 -6.65
CA THR A 205 13.69 -12.39 -5.64
C THR A 205 14.20 -11.76 -4.33
N GLN A 206 14.33 -10.43 -4.26
CA GLN A 206 14.84 -9.72 -3.07
C GLN A 206 13.72 -9.03 -2.29
N LYS A 207 13.79 -9.17 -0.97
CA LYS A 207 12.92 -8.48 -0.02
C LYS A 207 13.65 -7.23 0.49
N GLY A 208 12.95 -6.09 0.50
CA GLY A 208 13.51 -4.82 0.95
C GLY A 208 12.44 -3.94 1.60
N TYR A 209 12.90 -3.01 2.43
CA TYR A 209 12.04 -1.95 2.99
C TYR A 209 12.00 -0.77 2.01
N PRO A 210 10.82 -0.29 1.58
CA PRO A 210 10.75 0.86 0.71
C PRO A 210 11.27 2.10 1.45
N VAL A 211 12.18 2.81 0.81
CA VAL A 211 12.63 4.13 1.22
C VAL A 211 11.71 5.16 0.55
N ILE A 212 11.03 5.95 1.36
CA ILE A 212 10.08 6.97 0.94
C ILE A 212 10.71 8.35 1.08
N ALA A 213 10.62 9.15 0.01
CA ALA A 213 10.94 10.57 0.04
C ALA A 213 9.66 11.42 0.09
N ARG A 214 9.71 12.47 0.90
CA ARG A 214 8.67 13.52 0.96
C ARG A 214 9.33 14.89 0.89
N CYS A 215 8.71 15.81 0.16
CA CYS A 215 9.19 17.19 0.04
C CYS A 215 8.68 17.99 1.24
N ALA A 216 9.57 18.47 2.11
CA ALA A 216 9.20 19.21 3.31
C ALA A 216 8.70 20.62 3.00
N ASN A 217 9.01 21.14 1.80
CA ASN A 217 8.53 22.43 1.30
C ASN A 217 7.05 22.38 0.91
N LEU A 218 6.43 21.20 0.80
CA LEU A 218 4.99 21.07 0.58
C LEU A 218 4.23 21.04 1.92
N PRO A 219 3.03 21.67 1.99
CA PRO A 219 2.13 21.55 3.12
C PRO A 219 1.84 20.10 3.50
N SER A 220 1.69 19.85 4.80
CA SER A 220 1.45 18.53 5.37
C SER A 220 0.29 17.79 4.71
N HIS A 221 -0.81 18.47 4.38
CA HIS A 221 -1.96 17.85 3.73
C HIS A 221 -1.67 17.36 2.29
N ILE A 222 -0.73 18.01 1.57
CA ILE A 222 -0.27 17.57 0.24
C ILE A 222 0.81 16.50 0.40
N ARG A 223 1.83 16.81 1.21
CA ARG A 223 3.00 15.97 1.49
C ARG A 223 2.64 14.58 2.03
N ASN A 224 1.57 14.51 2.82
CA ASN A 224 1.06 13.27 3.42
C ASN A 224 -0.13 12.67 2.65
N GLY A 225 -0.56 13.29 1.54
CA GLY A 225 -1.65 12.81 0.71
C GLY A 225 -1.22 11.68 -0.25
N VAL A 226 -2.20 11.21 -1.04
CA VAL A 226 -2.02 10.15 -2.06
C VAL A 226 -1.74 10.70 -3.47
N GLY A 227 -1.75 12.03 -3.64
CA GLY A 227 -1.58 12.69 -4.92
C GLY A 227 -0.12 12.89 -5.34
N ILE A 228 0.09 13.68 -6.40
CA ILE A 228 1.40 13.95 -7.01
C ILE A 228 2.45 14.56 -6.05
N GLY A 229 2.02 15.23 -4.99
CA GLY A 229 2.91 15.80 -3.95
C GLY A 229 3.11 14.89 -2.74
N GLY A 230 2.49 13.71 -2.73
CA GLY A 230 2.63 12.71 -1.68
C GLY A 230 4.00 12.03 -1.68
N GLY A 231 4.21 11.16 -0.70
CA GLY A 231 5.47 10.40 -0.58
C GLY A 231 5.72 9.46 -1.76
N ARG A 232 6.93 9.47 -2.31
CA ARG A 232 7.34 8.60 -3.42
C ARG A 232 8.38 7.59 -2.96
N VAL A 233 8.28 6.35 -3.43
CA VAL A 233 9.34 5.35 -3.25
C VAL A 233 10.55 5.77 -4.08
N VAL A 234 11.66 6.00 -3.41
CA VAL A 234 12.95 6.41 -4.01
C VAL A 234 14.03 5.35 -3.83
N GLY A 235 13.76 4.28 -3.11
CA GLY A 235 14.72 3.19 -2.96
C GLY A 235 14.18 2.01 -2.22
N TRP A 236 15.02 0.98 -2.14
CA TRP A 236 14.77 -0.25 -1.42
C TRP A 236 15.96 -0.54 -0.53
N LEU A 237 15.74 -0.52 0.78
CA LEU A 237 16.74 -0.90 1.76
C LEU A 237 16.78 -2.43 1.85
N PRO A 238 17.90 -3.08 1.54
CA PRO A 238 17.99 -4.53 1.53
C PRO A 238 17.86 -5.11 2.95
N ILE A 239 17.23 -6.27 3.06
CA ILE A 239 17.13 -6.99 4.33
C ILE A 239 18.35 -7.88 4.48
N VAL A 240 19.18 -7.55 5.47
CA VAL A 240 20.33 -8.37 5.85
C VAL A 240 19.82 -9.51 6.74
N ARG A 241 19.94 -10.76 6.27
CA ARG A 241 19.39 -11.94 6.96
C ARG A 241 20.14 -12.34 8.24
N ASP A 242 21.25 -11.68 8.57
CA ASP A 242 22.13 -12.09 9.69
C ASP A 242 22.18 -11.12 10.88
N PHE A 243 21.34 -10.08 10.94
CA PHE A 243 21.25 -9.18 12.12
C PHE A 243 20.11 -9.51 13.09
N GLU A 244 19.40 -10.61 12.90
CA GLU A 244 18.29 -11.04 13.78
C GLU A 244 18.73 -11.53 15.17
N PHE A 245 20.03 -11.69 15.44
CA PHE A 245 20.50 -12.11 16.77
C PHE A 245 20.71 -10.99 17.79
N PHE A 246 20.82 -9.72 17.38
CA PHE A 246 21.30 -8.66 18.29
C PHE A 246 20.20 -7.80 18.94
N MET A 247 18.98 -7.75 18.38
CA MET A 247 17.86 -6.98 18.96
C MET A 247 17.13 -7.69 20.11
N ARG A 248 17.61 -8.87 20.56
CA ARG A 248 17.05 -9.60 21.71
C ARG A 248 17.82 -9.38 23.03
N TYR A 249 18.93 -8.63 23.02
CA TYR A 249 19.76 -8.41 24.22
C TYR A 249 19.95 -6.94 24.64
N LEU A 250 19.16 -6.00 24.09
CA LEU A 250 19.17 -4.60 24.53
C LEU A 250 17.77 -4.05 24.84
N ILE A 251 16.95 -4.88 25.48
CA ILE A 251 15.88 -4.42 26.36
C ILE A 251 16.15 -5.03 27.74
N CYS A 252 17.02 -4.34 28.49
CA CYS A 252 17.01 -4.17 29.94
C CYS A 252 17.87 -2.94 30.24
#